data_AF-A0A6P7H6E7-F1
#
_entry.id   AF-A0A6P7H6E7-F1
#
_cell.length_a   1.000
_cell.length_b   1.000
_cell.length_c   1.000
_cell.angle_alpha   90.00
_cell.angle_beta   90.00
_cell.angle_gamma   90.00
#
_symmetry.space_group_name_H-M   'P 1'
#
loop_
_entity.id
_entity.type
_entity.pdbx_description
1 polymer ?
#
loop_
_entity_poly.entity_id
_entity_poly.type
_entity_poly.pdbx_seq_one_letter_code
_entity_poly.pdbx_strand_id
1 'polypeptide(L)'
;MSEPGEEPEHGEEAQASQPQLYQLVNYAGNVHMPAFDNNKSTWKVYTQVFKNKMKVHNIDEDNWPQFLLTYVGFDIVSLLTELCFPEEVEDKTYGELVKMVQEYIEPDHSELAETYKFMLRVQKESESITEYVAALKALPLETSLFTG
;
A
#
# COMPACT_ATOMS: atom_id res chain seq x y z
N MET A 1 44.15 52.80 24.19
CA MET A 1 42.95 53.52 24.67
C MET A 1 41.87 53.32 23.62
N SER A 2 40.78 52.67 24.04
CA SER A 2 39.37 52.71 23.57
C SER A 2 38.99 52.59 22.08
N GLU A 3 38.25 51.51 21.77
CA GLU A 3 37.07 51.46 20.87
C GLU A 3 35.84 52.20 21.49
N PRO A 4 34.63 52.37 20.88
CA PRO A 4 34.02 51.70 19.69
C PRO A 4 33.16 52.63 18.77
N GLY A 5 32.53 52.06 17.72
CA GLY A 5 31.48 52.73 16.93
C GLY A 5 30.87 51.90 15.79
N GLU A 6 29.97 50.97 16.14
CA GLU A 6 28.74 50.53 15.46
C GLU A 6 28.75 49.99 14.00
N GLU A 7 28.38 48.71 13.87
CA GLU A 7 27.72 48.12 12.70
C GLU A 7 26.34 48.76 12.44
N PRO A 8 25.81 48.61 11.23
CA PRO A 8 24.44 48.13 11.13
C PRO A 8 24.38 46.80 10.37
N GLU A 9 23.80 45.81 11.05
CA GLU A 9 23.08 44.67 10.48
C GLU A 9 21.99 45.16 9.50
N HIS A 10 21.72 44.37 8.46
CA HIS A 10 20.44 44.16 7.71
C HIS A 10 20.79 43.77 6.25
N GLY A 11 20.22 42.75 5.62
CA GLY A 11 19.21 41.74 5.97
C GLY A 11 19.49 40.48 5.15
N GLU A 12 19.16 39.28 5.62
CA GLU A 12 17.85 38.68 5.34
C GLU A 12 17.35 38.97 3.92
N GLU A 13 17.67 38.07 2.98
CA GLU A 13 17.00 37.77 1.68
C GLU A 13 18.08 37.13 0.78
N ALA A 14 18.12 35.83 0.50
CA ALA A 14 17.03 35.01 -0.02
C ALA A 14 17.20 33.54 0.41
N GLN A 15 16.38 33.11 1.37
CA GLN A 15 16.04 31.70 1.59
C GLN A 15 14.74 31.32 0.87
N ALA A 16 14.30 32.11 -0.12
CA ALA A 16 13.07 31.86 -0.86
C ALA A 16 13.37 31.20 -2.20
N SER A 17 12.72 30.05 -2.43
CA SER A 17 12.61 29.31 -3.70
C SER A 17 13.59 28.14 -3.93
N GLN A 18 13.82 27.30 -2.92
CA GLN A 18 14.06 25.89 -3.25
C GLN A 18 12.73 25.27 -3.74
N PRO A 19 12.69 24.53 -4.86
CA PRO A 19 11.47 23.87 -5.33
C PRO A 19 10.88 23.01 -4.22
N GLN A 20 9.56 23.01 -4.04
CA GLN A 20 8.89 22.16 -3.04
C GLN A 20 9.34 20.67 -3.15
N LEU A 21 9.67 20.23 -4.36
CA LEU A 21 10.26 18.92 -4.64
C LEU A 21 11.58 18.66 -3.89
N TYR A 22 12.47 19.65 -3.72
CA TYR A 22 13.73 19.49 -2.98
C TYR A 22 13.51 19.32 -1.47
N GLN A 23 12.50 19.98 -0.90
CA GLN A 23 12.12 19.75 0.49
C GLN A 23 11.48 18.37 0.67
N LEU A 24 10.67 17.92 -0.30
CA LEU A 24 10.09 16.58 -0.33
C LEU A 24 11.17 15.47 -0.35
N VAL A 25 12.21 15.64 -1.18
CA VAL A 25 13.31 14.67 -1.34
C VAL A 25 14.18 14.57 -0.08
N ASN A 26 14.47 15.70 0.58
CA ASN A 26 15.22 15.70 1.84
C ASN A 26 14.42 15.09 3.02
N TYR A 27 13.09 15.24 3.00
CA TYR A 27 12.21 14.59 3.99
C TYR A 27 12.04 13.09 3.70
N ALA A 28 11.92 12.69 2.42
CA ALA A 28 11.88 11.31 1.98
C ALA A 28 13.11 10.49 2.41
N GLY A 29 14.28 11.15 2.49
CA GLY A 29 15.50 10.56 3.07
C GLY A 29 15.38 10.16 4.55
N ASN A 30 14.47 10.79 5.32
CA ASN A 30 14.17 10.44 6.71
C ASN A 30 12.97 9.49 6.85
N VAL A 31 12.15 9.32 5.80
CA VAL A 31 11.07 8.33 5.76
C VAL A 31 11.61 7.03 5.14
N HIS A 32 12.47 6.32 5.88
CA HIS A 32 12.83 4.96 5.45
C HIS A 32 11.62 4.06 5.61
N MET A 33 11.09 3.57 4.49
CA MET A 33 10.06 2.54 4.41
C MET A 33 10.58 1.44 3.48
N PRO A 34 10.63 0.17 3.92
CA PRO A 34 10.98 -0.92 3.03
C PRO A 34 9.92 -1.06 1.95
N ALA A 35 10.31 -1.55 0.77
CA ALA A 35 9.36 -1.95 -0.27
C ALA A 35 8.38 -3.00 0.27
N PHE A 36 7.20 -3.08 -0.33
CA PHE A 36 6.22 -4.08 0.04
C PHE A 36 6.76 -5.48 -0.29
N ASP A 37 6.59 -6.40 0.67
CA ASP A 37 7.02 -7.79 0.54
C ASP A 37 5.93 -8.69 1.15
N ASN A 38 5.27 -9.46 0.29
CA ASN A 38 4.15 -10.31 0.68
C ASN A 38 4.58 -11.46 1.61
N ASN A 39 5.88 -11.77 1.71
CA ASN A 39 6.40 -12.76 2.65
C ASN A 39 6.63 -12.19 4.05
N LYS A 40 6.66 -10.86 4.21
CA LYS A 40 6.97 -10.18 5.48
C LYS A 40 5.74 -9.57 6.15
N SER A 41 4.75 -9.11 5.38
CA SER A 41 3.55 -8.48 5.92
C SER A 41 2.38 -8.52 4.95
N THR A 42 1.15 -8.38 5.45
CA THR A 42 -0.03 -8.21 4.60
C THR A 42 -0.11 -6.79 4.03
N TRP A 43 -0.82 -6.64 2.89
CA TRP A 43 -1.03 -5.34 2.25
C TRP A 43 -1.70 -4.33 3.20
N LYS A 44 -2.67 -4.80 4.00
CA LYS A 44 -3.32 -4.00 5.04
C LYS A 44 -2.34 -3.44 6.08
N VAL A 45 -1.37 -4.25 6.53
CA VAL A 45 -0.36 -3.79 7.51
C VAL A 45 0.57 -2.77 6.86
N TYR A 46 1.02 -3.03 5.63
CA TYR A 46 1.87 -2.12 4.89
C TYR A 46 1.24 -0.73 4.72
N THR A 47 -0.01 -0.68 4.24
CA THR A 47 -0.76 0.57 4.04
C THR A 47 -1.04 1.31 5.35
N GLN A 48 -1.25 0.60 6.46
CA GLN A 48 -1.39 1.22 7.77
C GLN A 48 -0.09 1.90 8.22
N VAL A 49 1.05 1.23 8.07
CA VAL A 49 2.37 1.81 8.41
C VAL A 49 2.67 3.00 7.51
N PHE A 50 2.31 2.93 6.23
CA PHE A 50 2.43 4.02 5.27
C PHE A 50 1.67 5.26 5.75
N LYS A 51 0.36 5.11 6.03
CA LYS A 51 -0.50 6.20 6.53
C LYS A 51 0.05 6.82 7.81
N ASN A 52 0.50 5.98 8.74
CA ASN A 52 1.05 6.46 10.00
C ASN A 52 2.32 7.29 9.77
N LYS A 53 3.21 6.86 8.86
CA LYS A 53 4.40 7.63 8.49
C LYS A 53 4.02 8.96 7.86
N MET A 54 3.11 8.98 6.88
CA MET A 54 2.68 10.23 6.24
C MET A 54 2.14 11.23 7.28
N LYS A 55 1.33 10.75 8.25
CA LYS A 55 0.80 11.56 9.34
C LYS A 55 1.88 12.07 10.30
N VAL A 56 2.82 11.23 10.72
CA VAL A 56 3.93 11.63 11.61
C VAL A 56 4.78 12.72 10.97
N HIS A 57 4.92 12.69 9.65
CA HIS A 57 5.69 13.66 8.88
C HIS A 57 4.85 14.84 8.36
N ASN A 58 3.57 14.94 8.73
CA ASN A 58 2.64 15.99 8.27
C ASN A 58 2.59 16.15 6.74
N ILE A 59 2.63 15.04 6.00
CA ILE A 59 2.51 15.04 4.54
C ILE A 59 1.03 15.16 4.16
N ASP A 60 0.73 16.13 3.30
CA ASP A 60 -0.61 16.34 2.74
C ASP A 60 -1.11 15.10 2.00
N GLU A 61 -2.39 14.74 2.19
CA GLU A 61 -3.03 13.58 1.57
C GLU A 61 -2.99 13.65 0.04
N ASP A 62 -2.97 14.86 -0.52
CA ASP A 62 -2.83 15.09 -1.97
C ASP A 62 -1.51 14.54 -2.53
N ASN A 63 -0.47 14.42 -1.71
CA ASN A 63 0.82 13.88 -2.11
C ASN A 63 0.96 12.36 -1.85
N TRP A 64 0.03 11.75 -1.12
CA TRP A 64 0.14 10.33 -0.75
C TRP A 64 0.23 9.36 -1.95
N PRO A 65 -0.44 9.59 -3.09
CA PRO A 65 -0.27 8.71 -4.26
C PRO A 65 1.19 8.64 -4.72
N GLN A 66 1.87 9.79 -4.86
CA GLN A 66 3.25 9.86 -5.34
C GLN A 66 4.22 9.24 -4.33
N PHE A 67 3.99 9.45 -3.04
CA PHE A 67 4.74 8.77 -1.99
C PHE A 67 4.54 7.25 -2.05
N LEU A 68 3.31 6.77 -2.23
CA LEU A 68 3.03 5.33 -2.33
C LEU A 68 3.80 4.71 -3.50
N LEU A 69 3.71 5.30 -4.70
CA LEU A 69 4.41 4.80 -5.89
C LEU A 69 5.93 4.79 -5.71
N THR A 70 6.47 5.73 -4.93
CA THR A 70 7.91 5.79 -4.62
C THR A 70 8.37 4.68 -3.66
N TYR A 71 7.56 4.34 -2.65
CA TYR A 71 7.96 3.42 -1.58
C TYR A 71 7.50 1.98 -1.76
N VAL A 72 6.44 1.74 -2.54
CA VAL A 72 5.81 0.41 -2.64
C VAL A 72 6.69 -0.64 -3.32
N GLY A 73 7.58 -0.21 -4.22
CA GLY A 73 8.52 -1.05 -4.95
C GLY A 73 8.07 -1.35 -6.39
N PHE A 74 9.04 -1.71 -7.23
CA PHE A 74 8.86 -1.85 -8.69
C PHE A 74 7.80 -2.87 -9.09
N ASP A 75 7.69 -3.99 -8.36
CA ASP A 75 6.75 -5.06 -8.69
C ASP A 75 5.30 -4.56 -8.61
N ILE A 76 4.98 -3.80 -7.57
CA ILE A 76 3.64 -3.25 -7.36
C ILE A 76 3.38 -2.06 -8.28
N VAL A 77 4.38 -1.23 -8.58
CA VAL A 77 4.24 -0.15 -9.58
C VAL A 77 3.96 -0.73 -10.97
N SER A 78 4.69 -1.76 -11.38
CA SER A 78 4.47 -2.44 -12.68
C SER A 78 3.06 -3.01 -12.76
N LEU A 79 2.60 -3.68 -11.70
CA LEU A 79 1.23 -4.17 -11.58
C LEU A 79 0.20 -3.03 -11.71
N LEU A 80 0.39 -1.94 -10.98
CA LEU A 80 -0.52 -0.80 -11.03
C LEU A 80 -0.58 -0.18 -12.42
N THR A 81 0.54 -0.03 -13.11
CA THR A 81 0.59 0.46 -14.50
C THR A 81 -0.19 -0.45 -15.44
N GLU A 82 -0.04 -1.78 -15.30
CA GLU A 82 -0.82 -2.75 -16.09
C GLU A 82 -2.32 -2.66 -15.80
N LEU A 83 -2.71 -2.48 -14.53
CA LEU A 83 -4.11 -2.36 -14.11
C LEU A 83 -4.77 -1.02 -14.49
N CYS A 84 -3.99 0.07 -14.59
CA CYS A 84 -4.52 1.41 -14.89
C CYS A 84 -4.75 1.66 -16.38
N PHE A 85 -4.16 0.86 -17.28
CA PHE A 85 -4.26 1.07 -18.71
C PHE A 85 -5.73 1.18 -19.19
N PRO A 86 -6.11 2.22 -19.97
CA PRO A 86 -5.26 3.19 -20.70
C PRO A 86 -4.91 4.49 -19.96
N GLU A 87 -5.23 4.61 -18.67
CA GLU A 87 -4.95 5.79 -17.85
C GLU A 87 -3.56 5.68 -17.18
N GLU A 88 -2.99 6.82 -16.79
CA GLU A 88 -1.72 6.87 -16.07
C GLU A 88 -1.92 6.55 -14.58
N VAL A 89 -0.96 5.87 -13.97
CA VAL A 89 -1.04 5.49 -12.55
C VAL A 89 -0.92 6.71 -11.63
N GLU A 90 -0.24 7.75 -12.10
CA GLU A 90 -0.02 9.02 -11.41
C GLU A 90 -1.31 9.86 -11.27
N ASP A 91 -2.32 9.61 -12.10
CA ASP A 91 -3.61 10.31 -12.06
C ASP A 91 -4.57 9.71 -11.02
N LYS A 92 -4.21 8.58 -10.40
CA LYS A 92 -5.04 7.87 -9.43
C LYS A 92 -4.87 8.42 -8.02
N THR A 93 -5.96 8.43 -7.27
CA THR A 93 -5.94 8.74 -5.85
C THR A 93 -5.32 7.61 -5.03
N TYR A 94 -4.83 7.94 -3.83
CA TYR A 94 -4.24 6.95 -2.93
C TYR A 94 -5.22 5.82 -2.60
N GLY A 95 -6.51 6.15 -2.44
CA GLY A 95 -7.56 5.17 -2.15
C GLY A 95 -7.76 4.18 -3.29
N GLU A 96 -7.74 4.66 -4.54
CA GLU A 96 -7.86 3.81 -5.73
C GLU A 96 -6.64 2.89 -5.86
N LEU A 97 -5.42 3.42 -5.71
CA LEU A 97 -4.19 2.64 -5.77
C LEU A 97 -4.17 1.51 -4.72
N VAL A 98 -4.51 1.83 -3.48
CA VAL A 98 -4.58 0.84 -2.39
C VAL A 98 -5.59 -0.25 -2.70
N LYS A 99 -6.76 0.13 -3.24
CA LYS A 99 -7.83 -0.80 -3.57
C LYS A 99 -7.42 -1.74 -4.71
N MET A 100 -6.83 -1.23 -5.79
CA MET A 100 -6.40 -2.05 -6.93
C MET A 100 -5.37 -3.11 -6.51
N VAL A 101 -4.38 -2.72 -5.70
CA VAL A 101 -3.38 -3.68 -5.18
C VAL A 101 -4.02 -4.68 -4.22
N GLN A 102 -4.94 -4.23 -3.36
CA GLN A 102 -5.67 -5.11 -2.44
C GLN A 102 -6.46 -6.17 -3.22
N GLU A 103 -7.22 -5.78 -4.24
CA GLU A 103 -8.01 -6.68 -5.09
C GLU A 103 -7.14 -7.65 -5.90
N TYR A 104 -5.91 -7.27 -6.22
CA TYR A 104 -5.00 -8.17 -6.94
C TYR A 104 -4.32 -9.19 -6.02
N ILE A 105 -3.83 -8.74 -4.85
CA ILE A 105 -3.10 -9.60 -3.91
C ILE A 105 -4.07 -10.47 -3.10
N GLU A 106 -5.22 -9.92 -2.75
CA GLU A 106 -6.30 -10.57 -2.02
C GLU A 106 -7.59 -10.39 -2.85
N PRO A 107 -7.72 -11.09 -3.99
CA PRO A 107 -8.96 -11.04 -4.77
C PRO A 107 -10.11 -11.41 -3.86
N ASP A 108 -11.01 -10.43 -3.67
CA ASP A 108 -12.20 -10.51 -2.83
C ASP A 108 -12.80 -11.90 -3.02
N HIS A 109 -12.65 -12.74 -1.98
CA HIS A 109 -13.11 -14.13 -1.91
C HIS A 109 -13.50 -14.70 -3.28
N SER A 110 -12.51 -15.02 -4.12
CA SER A 110 -12.79 -15.64 -5.40
C SER A 110 -13.66 -16.88 -5.14
N GLU A 111 -14.92 -16.84 -5.53
CA GLU A 111 -15.87 -17.96 -5.41
C GLU A 111 -15.25 -19.24 -5.98
N LEU A 112 -14.45 -19.09 -7.04
CA LEU A 112 -13.66 -20.15 -7.65
C LEU A 112 -12.56 -20.67 -6.73
N ALA A 113 -11.82 -19.81 -6.02
CA ALA A 113 -10.81 -20.24 -5.06
C ALA A 113 -11.42 -20.96 -3.84
N GLU A 114 -12.60 -20.55 -3.39
CA GLU A 114 -13.31 -21.24 -2.30
C GLU A 114 -13.92 -22.57 -2.76
N THR A 115 -14.50 -22.60 -3.96
CA THR A 115 -14.92 -23.85 -4.62
C THR A 115 -13.74 -24.78 -4.81
N TYR A 116 -12.57 -24.25 -5.20
CA TYR A 116 -11.35 -25.03 -5.35
C TYR A 116 -10.84 -25.58 -4.01
N LYS A 117 -10.89 -24.79 -2.93
CA LYS A 117 -10.60 -25.26 -1.56
C LYS A 117 -11.57 -26.36 -1.12
N PHE A 118 -12.86 -26.24 -1.45
CA PHE A 118 -13.86 -27.28 -1.21
C PHE A 118 -13.56 -28.55 -2.01
N MET A 119 -13.28 -28.43 -3.31
CA MET A 119 -12.97 -29.56 -4.20
C MET A 119 -11.67 -30.29 -3.82
N LEU A 120 -10.67 -29.56 -3.34
CA LEU A 120 -9.40 -30.13 -2.90
C LEU A 120 -9.42 -30.67 -1.47
N ARG A 121 -10.51 -30.47 -0.71
CA ARG A 121 -10.57 -30.91 0.66
C ARG A 121 -10.70 -32.44 0.71
N VAL A 122 -9.63 -33.09 1.18
CA VAL A 122 -9.59 -34.55 1.43
C VAL A 122 -9.56 -34.80 2.94
N GLN A 123 -10.31 -35.80 3.42
CA GLN A 123 -10.30 -36.20 4.82
C GLN A 123 -8.88 -36.55 5.28
N LYS A 124 -8.44 -35.99 6.42
CA LYS A 124 -7.11 -36.30 6.98
C LYS A 124 -7.14 -37.66 7.66
N GLU A 125 -5.99 -38.35 7.71
CA GLU A 125 -5.89 -39.70 8.30
C GLU A 125 -6.36 -39.79 9.76
N SER A 126 -6.21 -38.70 10.52
CA SER A 126 -6.61 -38.60 11.93
C SER A 126 -7.98 -37.95 12.15
N GLU A 127 -8.68 -37.57 11.08
CA GLU A 127 -9.94 -36.83 11.15
C GLU A 127 -11.13 -37.79 11.09
N SER A 128 -12.08 -37.64 12.01
CA SER A 128 -13.32 -38.40 11.95
C SER A 128 -14.23 -37.91 10.81
N ILE A 129 -15.12 -38.77 10.34
CA ILE A 129 -16.07 -38.42 9.26
C ILE A 129 -16.92 -37.20 9.65
N THR A 130 -17.32 -37.10 10.92
CA THR A 130 -18.10 -35.98 11.46
C THR A 130 -17.33 -34.66 11.43
N GLU A 131 -16.04 -34.68 11.77
CA GLU A 131 -15.16 -33.50 11.72
C GLU A 131 -14.91 -33.08 10.27
N TYR A 132 -14.68 -34.04 9.39
CA TYR A 132 -14.53 -33.81 7.96
C TYR A 132 -15.79 -33.16 7.36
N VAL A 133 -16.98 -33.69 7.65
CA VAL A 133 -18.25 -33.13 7.19
C VAL A 133 -18.51 -31.74 7.79
N ALA A 134 -18.16 -31.51 9.06
CA ALA A 134 -18.27 -30.19 9.67
C ALA A 134 -17.33 -29.18 9.00
N ALA A 135 -16.09 -29.58 8.70
CA ALA A 135 -15.12 -28.75 7.99
C ALA A 135 -15.55 -28.44 6.55
N LEU A 136 -16.14 -29.42 5.83
CA LEU A 136 -16.69 -29.20 4.49
C LEU A 136 -17.87 -28.22 4.51
N LYS A 137 -18.75 -28.30 5.52
CA LYS A 137 -19.90 -27.39 5.67
C LYS A 137 -19.51 -25.97 6.07
N ALA A 138 -18.32 -25.79 6.64
CA ALA A 138 -17.76 -24.49 6.96
C ALA A 138 -17.09 -23.81 5.74
N LEU A 139 -16.93 -24.54 4.62
CA LEU A 139 -16.46 -23.99 3.36
C LEU A 139 -17.66 -23.55 2.51
N PRO A 140 -17.62 -22.37 1.87
CA PRO A 140 -18.71 -21.91 1.01
C PRO A 140 -18.87 -22.82 -0.22
N LEU A 141 -20.11 -23.23 -0.48
CA LEU A 141 -20.52 -23.97 -1.67
C LEU A 141 -21.62 -23.17 -2.35
N GLU A 142 -21.27 -22.30 -3.29
CA GLU A 142 -22.27 -21.67 -4.16
C GLU A 142 -22.66 -22.69 -5.24
N THR A 143 -23.88 -23.22 -5.14
CA THR A 143 -24.45 -24.22 -6.05
C THR A 143 -25.08 -23.62 -7.31
N SER A 144 -24.90 -22.32 -7.57
CA SER A 144 -25.57 -21.59 -8.66
C SER A 144 -25.01 -21.86 -10.07
N LEU A 145 -23.82 -22.47 -10.21
CA LEU A 145 -23.22 -22.76 -11.52
C LEU A 145 -23.70 -24.07 -12.18
N PHE A 146 -24.58 -24.84 -11.53
CA PHE A 146 -25.04 -26.15 -12.04
C PHE A 146 -26.55 -26.28 -12.27
N THR A 147 -27.29 -25.17 -12.28
CA THR A 147 -28.66 -25.15 -12.82
C THR A 147 -28.63 -24.63 -14.26
N GLY A 148 -28.31 -25.51 -15.20
CA GLY A 148 -28.44 -25.32 -16.65
C GLY A 148 -29.06 -26.56 -17.27
#